data_AF-A0A7R9V7P7-F1
#
_entry.id   AF-A0A7R9V7P7-F1
#
_cell.length_a   1.000
_cell.length_b   1.000
_cell.length_c   1.000
_cell.angle_alpha   90.00
_cell.angle_beta   90.00
_cell.angle_gamma   90.00
#
_symmetry.space_group_name_H-M   'P 1'
#
loop_
_entity.id
_entity.type
_entity.pdbx_description
1 polymer ?
#
loop_
_entity_poly.entity_id
_entity_poly.type
_entity_poly.pdbx_seq_one_letter_code
_entity_poly.pdbx_strand_id
1 'polypeptide(L)'
;AIAWLRSAAKRACRRGEVLVSGRRATTDMFIHAGETVQLVVRARSCSQVQRTVREQRAREGDANRAQHVHVVHEDEHIAVVVKPPGMACQGRGTETVQGLL
;
A
#
# COMPACT_ATOMS: atom_id res chain seq x y z
N ALA A 1 -6.87 -18.34 3.84
CA ALA A 1 -5.56 -18.01 3.24
C ALA A 1 -5.41 -16.49 3.18
N ILE A 2 -4.31 -15.93 3.68
CA ILE A 2 -4.07 -14.47 3.59
C ILE A 2 -3.70 -14.18 2.13
N ALA A 3 -4.61 -13.54 1.39
CA ALA A 3 -4.37 -13.15 0.00
C ALA A 3 -3.38 -11.97 -0.03
N TRP A 4 -2.12 -12.24 -0.35
CA TRP A 4 -1.12 -11.21 -0.56
C TRP A 4 -1.18 -10.71 -2.00
N LEU A 5 -1.20 -9.39 -2.18
CA LEU A 5 -0.96 -8.76 -3.48
C LEU A 5 0.50 -9.03 -3.92
N ARG A 6 0.73 -9.20 -5.23
CA ARG A 6 2.06 -9.44 -5.82
C ARG A 6 3.13 -8.48 -5.31
N SER A 7 2.80 -7.19 -5.20
CA SER A 7 3.70 -6.15 -4.70
C SER A 7 4.07 -6.30 -3.23
N ALA A 8 3.21 -6.92 -2.43
CA ALA A 8 3.44 -7.13 -1.01
C ALA A 8 4.34 -8.36 -0.78
N ALA A 9 4.13 -9.44 -1.53
CA ALA A 9 5.04 -10.60 -1.55
C ALA A 9 6.45 -10.21 -2.02
N LYS A 10 6.56 -9.46 -3.13
CA LYS A 10 7.84 -8.92 -3.63
C LYS A 10 8.59 -8.10 -2.57
N ARG A 11 7.86 -7.25 -1.84
CA ARG A 11 8.43 -6.46 -0.75
C ARG A 11 8.86 -7.32 0.44
N ALA A 12 8.12 -8.37 0.78
CA ALA A 12 8.50 -9.30 1.85
C ALA A 12 9.79 -10.07 1.51
N CYS A 13 9.96 -10.53 0.27
CA CYS A 13 11.23 -11.12 -0.19
C CYS A 13 12.38 -10.12 -0.11
N ARG A 14 12.19 -8.86 -0.56
CA ARG A 14 13.21 -7.80 -0.45
C ARG A 14 13.61 -7.47 0.99
N ARG A 15 12.67 -7.54 1.94
CA ARG A 15 12.96 -7.36 3.37
C ARG A 15 13.62 -8.58 4.01
N GLY A 16 13.68 -9.71 3.30
CA GLY A 16 14.19 -10.98 3.81
C GLY A 16 13.28 -11.62 4.86
N GLU A 17 11.98 -11.37 4.76
CA GLU A 17 10.96 -11.94 5.66
C GLU A 17 10.43 -13.28 5.15
N VAL A 18 10.80 -13.69 3.95
CA VAL A 18 10.37 -14.96 3.36
C VAL A 18 11.57 -15.91 3.34
N LEU A 19 11.38 -17.11 3.85
CA LEU A 19 12.33 -18.21 3.83
C LEU A 19 11.74 -19.37 3.00
N VAL A 20 12.58 -20.02 2.19
CA VAL A 20 12.27 -21.28 1.51
C VAL A 20 13.26 -22.31 2.03
N SER A 21 12.75 -23.34 2.70
CA SER A 21 13.57 -24.41 3.30
C SER A 21 14.72 -23.87 4.18
N GLY A 22 14.44 -22.81 4.94
CA GLY A 22 15.41 -22.16 5.85
C GLY A 22 16.33 -21.12 5.19
N ARG A 23 16.32 -20.95 3.87
CA ARG A 23 17.12 -19.95 3.15
C ARG A 23 16.28 -18.72 2.80
N ARG A 24 16.88 -17.51 2.80
CA ARG A 24 16.17 -16.30 2.37
C ARG A 24 15.73 -16.40 0.92
N ALA A 25 14.43 -16.17 0.70
CA ALA A 25 13.83 -16.18 -0.62
C ALA A 25 14.17 -14.90 -1.39
N THR A 26 14.54 -15.04 -2.66
CA THR A 26 14.71 -13.93 -3.60
C THR A 26 13.51 -13.84 -4.54
N THR A 27 13.35 -12.73 -5.26
CA THR A 27 12.17 -12.51 -6.12
C THR A 27 12.18 -13.32 -7.43
N ASP A 28 13.34 -13.83 -7.79
CA ASP A 28 13.65 -14.64 -8.97
C ASP A 28 13.80 -16.14 -8.65
N MET A 29 13.60 -16.52 -7.38
CA MET A 29 13.69 -17.91 -6.93
C MET A 29 12.47 -18.71 -7.38
N PHE A 30 12.68 -19.79 -8.12
CA PHE A 30 11.67 -20.79 -8.40
C PHE A 30 11.52 -21.71 -7.20
N ILE A 31 10.27 -21.98 -6.80
CA ILE A 31 9.95 -22.88 -5.70
C ILE A 31 9.49 -24.20 -6.30
N HIS A 32 10.07 -25.30 -5.83
CA HIS A 32 9.74 -26.64 -6.28
C HIS A 32 8.75 -27.33 -5.33
N ALA A 33 7.99 -28.28 -5.84
CA ALA A 33 7.04 -29.05 -5.04
C ALA A 33 7.78 -29.80 -3.91
N GLY A 34 7.30 -29.64 -2.68
CA GLY A 34 7.92 -30.22 -1.48
C GLY A 34 8.76 -29.25 -0.65
N GLU A 35 9.08 -28.06 -1.18
CA GLU A 35 9.78 -27.03 -0.42
C GLU A 35 8.84 -26.30 0.54
N THR A 36 9.33 -26.01 1.75
CA THR A 36 8.52 -25.34 2.78
C THR A 36 8.79 -23.84 2.77
N VAL A 37 7.74 -23.05 2.53
CA VAL A 37 7.79 -21.59 2.60
C VAL A 37 7.44 -21.12 4.01
N GLN A 38 8.33 -20.40 4.65
CA GLN A 38 8.13 -19.81 5.98
C GLN A 38 8.14 -18.30 5.89
N LEU A 39 7.18 -17.66 6.56
CA LEU A 39 7.11 -16.21 6.68
C LEU A 39 7.58 -15.79 8.07
N VAL A 40 8.70 -15.09 8.13
CA VAL A 40 9.21 -14.45 9.35
C VAL A 40 8.47 -13.13 9.52
N VAL A 41 7.34 -13.20 10.21
CA VAL A 41 6.61 -11.99 10.61
C VAL A 41 7.36 -11.34 11.76
N ARG A 42 8.09 -10.26 11.49
CA ARG A 42 8.54 -9.38 12.58
C ARG A 42 7.28 -8.85 13.26
N ALA A 43 7.21 -8.96 14.58
CA ALA A 43 6.11 -8.45 15.39
C ALA A 43 6.07 -6.91 15.43
N ARG A 44 6.09 -6.23 14.28
CA ARG A 44 5.70 -4.84 14.07
C ARG A 44 5.32 -4.65 12.61
N SER A 45 4.01 -4.55 12.35
CA SER A 45 3.40 -3.44 11.60
C SER A 45 1.90 -3.68 11.45
N CYS A 46 1.12 -2.75 11.99
CA CYS A 46 -0.34 -2.63 11.93
C CYS A 46 -0.84 -2.31 10.50
N SER A 47 -0.35 -3.01 9.47
CA SER A 47 -0.67 -2.71 8.06
C SER A 47 -1.92 -3.43 7.56
N GLN A 48 -2.47 -4.36 8.34
CA GLN A 48 -3.65 -5.14 7.95
C GLN A 48 -4.97 -4.46 8.35
N VAL A 49 -4.94 -3.60 9.38
CA VAL A 49 -6.10 -2.80 9.83
C VAL A 49 -6.45 -1.69 8.82
N GLN A 50 -5.48 -1.17 8.08
CA GLN A 50 -5.66 -0.01 7.20
C GLN A 50 -6.42 -0.28 5.89
N ARG A 51 -6.58 -1.55 5.45
CA ARG A 51 -7.25 -1.85 4.17
C ARG A 51 -8.77 -1.93 4.27
N THR A 52 -9.28 -2.56 5.32
CA THR A 52 -10.74 -2.73 5.52
C THR A 52 -11.43 -1.39 5.76
N VAL A 53 -10.75 -0.44 6.42
CA VAL A 53 -11.27 0.91 6.66
C VAL A 53 -11.34 1.74 5.38
N ARG A 54 -10.45 1.50 4.40
CA ARG A 54 -10.39 2.24 3.14
C ARG A 54 -11.51 1.86 2.17
N GLU A 55 -11.91 0.59 2.13
CA GLU A 55 -12.99 0.10 1.25
C GLU A 55 -14.38 0.55 1.75
N GLN A 56 -14.58 0.65 3.06
CA GLN A 56 -15.83 1.16 3.64
C GLN A 56 -15.99 2.68 3.39
N ARG A 57 -14.92 3.46 3.52
CA ARG A 57 -14.96 4.93 3.34
C ARG A 57 -15.01 5.40 1.89
N ALA A 58 -14.65 4.55 0.93
CA ALA A 58 -14.85 4.83 -0.49
C ALA A 58 -16.35 4.93 -0.86
N ARG A 59 -17.25 4.39 -0.03
CA ARG A 59 -18.70 4.50 -0.21
C ARG A 59 -19.31 5.70 0.52
N GLU A 60 -18.65 6.23 1.55
CA GLU A 60 -19.15 7.36 2.37
C GLU A 60 -18.60 8.73 1.91
N GLY A 61 -17.45 8.77 1.24
CA GLY A 61 -16.73 10.00 0.88
C GLY A 61 -17.21 10.72 -0.39
N ASP A 62 -18.50 10.64 -0.74
CA ASP A 62 -19.03 11.23 -2.00
C ASP A 62 -19.57 12.67 -1.84
N ALA A 63 -19.50 13.24 -0.63
CA ALA A 63 -20.06 14.57 -0.32
C ALA A 63 -19.16 15.77 -0.66
N ASN A 64 -17.95 15.56 -1.20
CA ASN A 64 -17.00 16.65 -1.50
C ASN A 64 -16.56 16.72 -2.97
N ARG A 65 -17.35 16.12 -3.87
CA ARG A 65 -17.17 16.21 -5.33
C ARG A 65 -17.48 17.63 -5.81
N ALA A 66 -16.47 18.50 -5.89
CA ALA A 66 -16.34 19.55 -6.92
C ALA A 66 -15.10 20.47 -6.76
N GLN A 67 -14.06 20.11 -6.00
CA GLN A 67 -12.82 20.91 -6.06
C GLN A 67 -12.04 20.56 -7.34
N HIS A 68 -12.37 21.25 -8.43
CA HIS A 68 -11.63 21.19 -9.68
C HIS A 68 -10.21 21.73 -9.44
N VAL A 69 -9.20 20.86 -9.51
CA VAL A 69 -7.80 21.26 -9.45
C VAL A 69 -7.34 21.56 -10.88
N HIS A 70 -6.68 22.70 -11.08
CA HIS A 70 -6.20 23.08 -12.40
C HIS A 70 -4.98 22.23 -12.78
N VAL A 71 -5.14 21.34 -13.76
CA VAL A 71 -4.06 20.48 -14.26
C VAL A 71 -3.22 21.28 -15.25
N VAL A 72 -1.92 21.38 -14.98
CA VAL A 72 -0.94 22.05 -15.85
C VAL A 72 -0.33 21.05 -16.83
N HIS A 73 -0.14 19.81 -16.40
CA HIS A 73 0.42 18.75 -17.22
C HIS A 73 -0.09 17.39 -16.75
N GLU A 74 -0.31 16.47 -17.69
CA GLU A 74 -0.72 15.09 -17.42
C GLU A 74 -0.09 14.18 -18.46
N ASP A 75 0.53 13.09 -18.00
CA ASP A 75 1.01 11.99 -18.81
C ASP A 75 0.62 10.64 -18.17
N GLU A 76 1.10 9.52 -18.72
CA GLU A 76 0.77 8.17 -18.25
C GLU A 76 1.22 7.90 -16.80
N HIS A 77 2.19 8.66 -16.29
CA HIS A 77 2.88 8.36 -15.04
C HIS A 77 2.83 9.50 -14.02
N ILE A 78 2.61 10.74 -14.43
CA ILE A 78 2.58 11.92 -13.58
C ILE A 78 1.50 12.92 -14.02
N ALA A 79 0.99 13.66 -13.04
CA ALA A 79 0.19 14.85 -13.26
C ALA A 79 0.75 16.00 -12.41
N VAL A 80 0.83 17.17 -13.01
CA VAL A 80 1.21 18.43 -12.38
C VAL A 80 -0.04 19.27 -12.22
N VAL A 81 -0.37 19.63 -10.99
CA VAL A 81 -1.60 20.35 -10.67
C VAL A 81 -1.29 21.63 -9.89
N VAL A 82 -1.99 22.72 -10.19
CA VAL A 82 -1.96 23.95 -9.40
C VAL A 82 -2.93 23.77 -8.25
N LYS A 83 -2.34 23.58 -7.09
CA LYS A 83 -3.05 23.48 -5.84
C LYS A 83 -3.55 24.87 -5.40
N PRO A 84 -4.87 25.04 -5.14
CA PRO A 84 -5.40 26.30 -4.64
C PRO A 84 -4.92 26.59 -3.20
N PRO A 85 -4.83 27.87 -2.81
CA PRO A 85 -4.46 28.26 -1.45
C PRO A 85 -5.47 27.71 -0.43
N GLY A 86 -5.00 27.30 0.74
CA GLY A 86 -5.83 26.73 1.80
C GLY A 86 -6.19 25.24 1.65
N MET A 87 -5.93 24.62 0.50
CA MET A 87 -6.04 23.17 0.36
C MET A 87 -4.88 22.49 1.11
N ALA A 88 -5.09 21.32 1.72
CA ALA A 88 -3.99 20.58 2.39
C ALA A 88 -3.20 19.70 1.39
N CYS A 89 -1.86 19.74 1.37
CA CYS A 89 -1.04 18.93 0.43
C CYS A 89 -0.94 17.47 0.88
N GLN A 90 -0.95 17.31 2.19
CA GLN A 90 -1.00 16.04 2.87
C GLN A 90 -2.13 16.14 3.88
N GLY A 91 -2.63 15.01 4.27
CA GLY A 91 -3.46 14.94 5.43
C GLY A 91 -2.79 15.43 6.69
N ARG A 92 -3.51 16.13 7.56
CA ARG A 92 -3.08 16.24 8.96
C ARG A 92 -3.09 14.82 9.52
N GLY A 93 -2.07 14.47 10.29
CA GLY A 93 -1.84 13.12 10.81
C GLY A 93 -2.97 12.57 11.70
N THR A 94 -3.97 13.39 12.03
CA THR A 94 -5.30 12.95 12.46
C THR A 94 -6.28 13.33 11.37
N GLU A 95 -7.16 12.40 11.00
CA GLU A 95 -8.16 12.53 9.92
C GLU A 95 -7.69 12.22 8.50
N THR A 96 -6.54 11.54 8.30
CA THR A 96 -6.15 11.07 6.96
C THR A 96 -5.61 9.65 6.88
N VAL A 97 -5.67 9.09 5.65
CA VAL A 97 -5.38 7.70 5.30
C VAL A 97 -3.96 7.23 5.68
N GLN A 98 -3.00 8.15 5.92
CA GLN A 98 -1.64 7.82 6.38
C GLN A 98 -1.45 7.95 7.91
N GLY A 99 -2.42 8.51 8.64
CA GLY A 99 -2.28 8.91 10.05
C GLY A 99 -3.12 8.13 11.07
N LEU A 100 -3.51 6.89 10.76
CA LEU A 100 -4.57 6.13 11.45
C LEU A 100 -5.98 6.59 11.06
N LEU A 101 -6.48 5.93 10.03
CA LEU A 101 -7.78 5.29 10.04
C LEU A 101 -7.57 3.81 9.73
#